data_AF-A0A352SX82-F1
#
_entry.id   AF-A0A352SX82-F1
#
_cell.length_a   1.000
_cell.length_b   1.000
_cell.length_c   1.000
_cell.angle_alpha   90.00
_cell.angle_beta   90.00
_cell.angle_gamma   90.00
#
_symmetry.space_group_name_H-M   'P 1'
#
loop_
_entity.id
_entity.type
_entity.pdbx_description
1 polymer ?
#
loop_
_entity_poly.entity_id
_entity_poly.type
_entity_poly.pdbx_seq_one_letter_code
_entity_poly.pdbx_strand_id
1 'polypeptide(L)'
;MGLKYTILGGDKRSLELGNLLMKDGNDVCIFGFDRMDQYKDESANLKEAVEYADVIIGPLPFSTDNVNVNSPFANEGIQVDAVFDLMSEKQVLIGGKFSAEHEKKLKNKELKSADYFIREEMQVLNAVPTAEGAIQIAME
;
A
#
# COMPACT_ATOMS: atom_id res chain seq x y z
N MET A 1 22.10 6.60 1.02
CA MET A 1 20.91 6.74 0.17
C MET A 1 19.72 6.32 1.00
N GLY A 2 18.69 7.17 1.07
CA GLY A 2 17.43 6.82 1.73
C GLY A 2 16.62 5.84 0.88
N LEU A 3 15.57 5.27 1.46
CA LEU A 3 14.63 4.41 0.74
C LEU A 3 13.81 5.23 -0.27
N LYS A 4 13.48 4.61 -1.40
CA LYS A 4 12.57 5.14 -2.40
C LYS A 4 11.19 4.55 -2.26
N TYR A 5 10.17 5.39 -2.38
CA TYR A 5 8.78 5.01 -2.19
C TYR A 5 7.95 5.28 -3.43
N THR A 6 7.02 4.39 -3.75
CA THR A 6 5.95 4.67 -4.70
C THR A 6 4.61 4.56 -3.99
N ILE A 7 3.81 5.63 -4.03
CA ILE A 7 2.39 5.57 -3.67
C ILE A 7 1.62 5.12 -4.90
N LEU A 8 1.05 3.92 -4.83
CA LEU A 8 0.39 3.25 -5.94
C LEU A 8 -1.14 3.31 -5.77
N GLY A 9 -1.77 4.26 -6.45
CA GLY A 9 -3.21 4.45 -6.43
C GLY A 9 -3.77 4.74 -5.03
N GLY A 10 -5.06 4.48 -4.87
CA GLY A 10 -5.80 4.77 -3.65
C GLY A 10 -6.55 6.08 -3.66
N ASP A 11 -6.83 6.58 -2.46
CA ASP A 11 -7.60 7.79 -2.24
C ASP A 11 -6.74 8.92 -1.64
N LYS A 12 -7.38 9.98 -1.16
CA LYS A 12 -6.69 11.13 -0.58
C LYS A 12 -5.81 10.77 0.62
N ARG A 13 -6.10 9.68 1.34
CA ARG A 13 -5.24 9.19 2.44
C ARG A 13 -3.91 8.66 1.92
N SER A 14 -3.92 7.96 0.79
CA SER A 14 -2.68 7.48 0.15
C SER A 14 -1.81 8.64 -0.33
N LEU A 15 -2.41 9.69 -0.89
CA LEU A 15 -1.69 10.92 -1.24
C LEU A 15 -1.08 11.62 -0.02
N GLU A 16 -1.87 11.77 1.05
CA GLU A 16 -1.41 12.44 2.26
C GLU A 16 -0.22 11.70 2.87
N LEU A 17 -0.25 10.37 2.86
CA LEU A 17 0.91 9.56 3.22
C LEU A 17 2.13 9.87 2.34
N GLY A 18 1.95 9.97 1.03
CA GLY A 18 3.01 10.39 0.11
C GLY A 18 3.60 11.77 0.46
N ASN A 19 2.73 12.75 0.74
CA ASN A 19 3.15 14.10 1.16
C ASN A 19 3.92 14.10 2.47
N LEU A 20 3.48 13.31 3.45
CA LEU A 20 4.19 13.15 4.72
C LEU A 20 5.57 12.51 4.52
N LEU A 21 5.66 11.46 3.69
CA LEU A 21 6.96 10.83 3.37
C LEU A 21 7.92 11.79 2.67
N MET A 22 7.44 12.60 1.73
CA MET A 22 8.23 13.66 1.09
C MET A 22 8.70 14.71 2.08
N LYS A 23 7.81 15.13 3.00
CA LYS A 23 8.13 16.10 4.06
C LYS A 23 9.20 15.59 5.02
N ASP A 24 9.22 14.28 5.26
CA ASP A 24 10.25 13.61 6.06
C ASP A 24 11.58 13.42 5.29
N GLY A 25 11.67 13.88 4.05
CA GLY A 25 12.89 13.88 3.24
C GLY A 25 13.11 12.59 2.43
N ASN A 26 12.08 11.77 2.27
CA ASN A 26 12.15 10.56 1.43
C ASN A 26 11.91 10.89 -0.04
N ASP A 27 12.44 10.05 -0.92
CA ASP A 27 12.27 10.17 -2.37
C ASP A 27 11.01 9.40 -2.79
N VAL A 28 9.95 10.11 -3.19
CA VAL A 28 8.61 9.55 -3.37
C VAL A 28 8.10 9.79 -4.78
N CYS A 29 7.64 8.72 -5.44
CA CYS A 29 6.87 8.75 -6.67
C CYS A 29 5.38 8.58 -6.34
N ILE A 30 4.52 9.40 -6.94
CA ILE A 30 3.07 9.24 -6.89
C ILE A 30 2.64 8.64 -8.24
N PHE A 31 1.76 7.65 -8.22
CA PHE A 31 1.25 7.03 -9.45
C PHE A 31 -0.22 6.59 -9.28
N GLY A 32 -1.03 6.74 -10.33
CA GLY A 32 -2.46 6.37 -10.30
C GLY A 32 -3.38 7.46 -9.78
N PHE A 33 -3.03 8.72 -10.04
CA PHE A 33 -3.72 9.92 -9.55
C PHE A 33 -3.99 10.97 -10.65
N ASP A 34 -3.92 10.55 -11.91
CA ASP A 34 -3.94 11.40 -13.12
C ASP A 34 -5.22 12.24 -13.28
N ARG A 35 -6.33 11.85 -12.62
CA ARG A 35 -7.59 12.62 -12.62
C ARG A 35 -7.54 13.85 -11.73
N MET A 36 -6.51 14.02 -10.92
CA MET A 36 -6.32 15.22 -10.10
C MET A 36 -5.37 16.18 -10.79
N ASP A 37 -5.76 17.45 -10.87
CA ASP A 37 -5.03 18.48 -11.61
C ASP A 37 -3.54 18.58 -11.23
N GLN A 38 -3.20 18.31 -9.96
CA GLN A 38 -1.82 18.34 -9.46
C GLN A 38 -0.91 17.25 -10.08
N TYR A 39 -1.46 16.10 -10.47
CA TYR A 39 -0.72 14.92 -10.91
C TYR A 39 -1.03 14.54 -12.37
N LYS A 40 -1.79 15.39 -13.05
CA LYS A 40 -2.30 15.14 -14.41
C LYS A 40 -1.19 15.04 -15.47
N ASP A 41 -0.08 15.75 -15.25
CA ASP A 41 1.04 15.83 -16.18
C ASP A 41 2.24 14.95 -15.73
N GLU A 42 2.06 14.09 -14.72
CA GLU A 42 3.11 13.14 -14.34
C GLU A 42 3.38 12.17 -15.50
N SER A 43 4.64 12.13 -15.95
CA SER A 43 5.04 11.38 -17.14
C SER A 43 5.43 9.93 -16.86
N ALA A 44 5.47 9.52 -15.60
CA ALA A 44 5.92 8.19 -15.22
C ALA A 44 4.90 7.14 -15.67
N ASN A 45 5.36 6.10 -16.35
CA ASN A 45 4.53 4.94 -16.61
C ASN A 45 4.59 3.93 -15.44
N LEU A 46 3.68 2.94 -15.44
CA LEU A 46 3.60 1.95 -14.36
C LEU A 46 4.94 1.23 -14.10
N LYS A 47 5.67 0.87 -15.16
CA LYS A 47 6.97 0.18 -15.04
C LYS A 47 7.99 1.06 -14.35
N GLU A 48 8.10 2.32 -14.74
CA GLU A 48 8.99 3.28 -14.11
C GLU A 48 8.64 3.49 -12.63
N ALA A 49 7.36 3.66 -12.31
CA ALA A 49 6.90 3.85 -10.94
C ALA A 49 7.19 2.64 -10.05
N VAL A 50 7.03 1.41 -10.58
CA VAL A 50 7.30 0.18 -9.84
C VAL A 50 8.80 -0.04 -9.69
N GLU A 51 9.59 0.03 -10.77
CA GLU A 51 11.04 -0.23 -10.74
C GLU A 51 11.83 0.83 -9.94
N TYR A 52 11.30 2.04 -9.81
CA TYR A 52 11.91 3.13 -9.08
C TYR A 52 12.00 2.90 -7.56
N ALA A 53 11.00 2.25 -6.97
CA ALA A 53 10.85 2.20 -5.51
C ALA A 53 11.55 1.01 -4.85
N ASP A 54 12.00 1.18 -3.61
CA ASP A 54 12.32 0.07 -2.70
C ASP A 54 11.04 -0.44 -2.01
N VAL A 55 10.10 0.47 -1.74
CA VAL A 55 8.84 0.20 -1.06
C VAL A 55 7.66 0.74 -1.88
N ILE A 56 6.74 -0.14 -2.25
CA ILE A 56 5.51 0.21 -2.96
C ILE A 56 4.38 0.21 -1.94
N ILE A 57 3.68 1.33 -1.80
CA ILE A 57 2.56 1.48 -0.87
C ILE A 57 1.27 1.56 -1.67
N GLY A 58 0.48 0.49 -1.61
CA GLY A 58 -0.84 0.37 -2.21
C GLY A 58 -2.00 0.76 -1.27
N PRO A 59 -3.23 0.74 -1.80
CA PRO A 59 -4.41 1.24 -1.10
C PRO A 59 -4.99 0.24 -0.09
N LEU A 60 -6.02 0.68 0.64
CA LEU A 60 -6.89 -0.14 1.49
C LEU A 60 -8.36 0.08 1.09
N PRO A 61 -9.06 -0.95 0.58
CA PRO A 61 -8.53 -2.25 0.16
C PRO A 61 -7.57 -2.13 -1.03
N PHE A 62 -6.62 -3.06 -1.16
CA PHE A 62 -5.64 -3.09 -2.25
C PHE A 62 -6.32 -3.20 -3.62
N SER A 63 -7.36 -4.04 -3.70
CA SER A 63 -8.24 -4.18 -4.86
C SER A 63 -9.65 -4.54 -4.38
N THR A 64 -10.67 -4.09 -5.10
CA THR A 64 -12.08 -4.43 -4.83
C THR A 64 -12.62 -5.52 -5.76
N ASP A 65 -11.98 -5.76 -6.90
CA ASP A 65 -12.41 -6.70 -7.95
C ASP A 65 -11.41 -7.85 -8.18
N ASN A 66 -10.29 -7.88 -7.45
CA ASN A 66 -9.13 -8.77 -7.63
C ASN A 66 -8.40 -8.63 -8.98
N VAL A 67 -8.78 -7.68 -9.82
CA VAL A 67 -8.20 -7.46 -11.15
C VAL A 67 -7.37 -6.18 -11.15
N ASN A 68 -7.90 -5.10 -10.58
CA ASN A 68 -7.29 -3.78 -10.59
C ASN A 68 -6.98 -3.30 -9.18
N VAL A 69 -5.85 -2.60 -9.03
CA VAL A 69 -5.53 -1.84 -7.82
C VAL A 69 -6.60 -0.76 -7.64
N ASN A 70 -7.10 -0.62 -6.41
CA ASN A 70 -8.13 0.36 -6.08
C ASN A 70 -7.61 1.80 -6.26
N SER A 71 -7.89 2.40 -7.41
CA SER A 71 -7.30 3.66 -7.86
C SER A 71 -8.38 4.57 -8.47
N PRO A 72 -9.31 5.12 -7.66
CA PRO A 72 -10.43 5.94 -8.14
C PRO A 72 -10.00 7.20 -8.91
N PHE A 73 -8.77 7.67 -8.67
CA PHE A 73 -8.19 8.85 -9.30
C PHE A 73 -7.26 8.53 -10.48
N ALA A 74 -7.06 7.26 -10.84
CA ALA A 74 -6.32 6.90 -12.04
C ALA A 74 -7.19 7.08 -13.28
N ASN A 75 -6.61 7.51 -14.40
CA ASN A 75 -7.34 7.59 -15.67
C ASN A 75 -7.71 6.19 -16.18
N GLU A 76 -6.76 5.26 -16.11
CA GLU A 76 -6.87 3.87 -16.54
C GLU A 76 -6.73 2.90 -15.36
N GLY A 77 -7.29 1.69 -15.50
CA GLY A 77 -7.17 0.66 -14.47
C GLY A 77 -5.74 0.13 -14.36
N ILE A 78 -5.20 0.12 -13.14
CA ILE A 78 -3.88 -0.45 -12.85
C ILE A 78 -4.05 -1.94 -12.52
N GLN A 79 -3.62 -2.82 -13.41
CA GLN A 79 -3.76 -4.27 -13.19
C GLN A 79 -2.85 -4.75 -12.05
N VAL A 80 -3.42 -5.52 -11.13
CA VAL A 80 -2.69 -6.13 -10.01
C VAL A 80 -1.57 -7.03 -10.52
N ASP A 81 -1.85 -7.85 -11.52
CA ASP A 81 -0.87 -8.79 -12.09
C ASP A 81 0.30 -8.04 -12.75
N ALA A 82 0.02 -6.94 -13.44
CA ALA A 82 1.07 -6.10 -14.04
C ALA A 82 2.02 -5.52 -12.96
N VAL A 83 1.47 -5.06 -11.83
CA VAL A 83 2.28 -4.59 -10.70
C VAL A 83 3.17 -5.72 -10.18
N PHE A 84 2.60 -6.90 -9.93
CA PHE A 84 3.34 -8.04 -9.39
C PHE A 84 4.40 -8.57 -10.36
N ASP A 85 4.14 -8.52 -11.67
CA ASP A 85 5.09 -8.92 -12.71
C ASP A 85 6.28 -7.97 -12.84
N LEU A 86 6.09 -6.69 -12.53
CA LEU A 86 7.13 -5.67 -12.57
C LEU A 86 7.98 -5.61 -11.29
N MET A 87 7.47 -6.16 -10.19
CA MET A 87 8.18 -6.18 -8.91
C MET A 87 9.37 -7.14 -8.90
N SER A 88 10.37 -6.81 -8.10
CA SER A 88 11.48 -7.69 -7.74
C SER A 88 11.42 -8.13 -6.28
N GLU A 89 12.06 -9.26 -5.95
CA GLU A 89 12.14 -9.80 -4.58
C GLU A 89 12.84 -8.89 -3.56
N LYS A 90 13.54 -7.84 -4.03
CA LYS A 90 14.18 -6.85 -3.19
C LYS A 90 13.20 -5.80 -2.67
N GLN A 91 12.10 -5.60 -3.38
CA GLN A 91 11.08 -4.62 -3.05
C GLN A 91 10.08 -5.20 -2.05
N VAL A 92 9.36 -4.30 -1.38
CA VAL A 92 8.27 -4.68 -0.47
C VAL A 92 6.99 -3.98 -0.91
N LEU A 93 5.91 -4.74 -1.06
CA LEU A 93 4.56 -4.20 -1.26
C LEU A 93 3.82 -4.08 0.08
N ILE A 94 3.41 -2.89 0.44
CA ILE A 94 2.60 -2.62 1.63
C ILE A 94 1.22 -2.20 1.16
N GLY A 95 0.19 -2.96 1.53
CA GLY A 95 -1.20 -2.70 1.14
C GLY A 95 -2.15 -3.11 2.25
N GLY A 96 -3.44 -2.89 2.06
CA GLY A 96 -4.45 -3.29 3.05
C GLY A 96 -5.49 -4.22 2.44
N LYS A 97 -5.94 -5.23 3.20
CA LYS A 97 -6.94 -6.21 2.76
C LYS A 97 -6.56 -6.90 1.45
N PHE A 98 -5.39 -7.55 1.42
CA PHE A 98 -5.08 -8.49 0.33
C PHE A 98 -6.09 -9.65 0.34
N SER A 99 -6.49 -10.10 -0.84
CA SER A 99 -7.34 -11.28 -0.97
C SER A 99 -6.48 -12.53 -0.92
N ALA A 100 -7.10 -13.68 -0.67
CA ALA A 100 -6.40 -14.97 -0.73
C ALA A 100 -5.74 -15.22 -2.11
N GLU A 101 -6.31 -14.66 -3.18
CA GLU A 101 -5.71 -14.72 -4.52
C GLU A 101 -4.44 -13.86 -4.61
N HIS A 102 -4.48 -12.62 -4.11
CA HIS A 102 -3.30 -11.75 -4.07
C HIS A 102 -2.18 -12.40 -3.26
N GLU A 103 -2.47 -12.90 -2.06
CA GLU A 103 -1.49 -13.56 -1.20
C GLU A 103 -0.86 -14.78 -1.89
N LYS A 104 -1.68 -15.60 -2.55
CA LYS A 104 -1.20 -16.76 -3.31
C LYS A 104 -0.26 -16.34 -4.44
N LYS A 105 -0.62 -15.30 -5.20
CA LYS A 105 0.21 -14.78 -6.31
C LYS A 105 1.53 -14.21 -5.80
N LEU A 106 1.48 -13.38 -4.75
CA LEU A 106 2.67 -12.80 -4.11
C LEU A 106 3.61 -13.89 -3.59
N LYS A 107 3.06 -14.91 -2.91
CA LYS A 107 3.84 -16.06 -2.41
C LYS A 107 4.46 -16.88 -3.54
N ASN A 108 3.70 -17.17 -4.60
CA ASN A 108 4.20 -17.96 -5.74
C ASN A 108 5.34 -17.25 -6.49
N LYS A 109 5.36 -15.91 -6.45
CA LYS A 109 6.40 -15.07 -7.06
C LYS A 109 7.51 -14.69 -6.08
N GLU A 110 7.48 -15.21 -4.86
CA GLU A 110 8.45 -14.90 -3.78
C GLU A 110 8.55 -13.39 -3.46
N LEU A 111 7.47 -12.65 -3.69
CA LEU A 111 7.39 -11.22 -3.46
C LEU A 111 7.08 -10.92 -1.99
N LYS A 112 7.85 -10.01 -1.40
CA LYS A 112 7.61 -9.54 -0.03
C LYS A 112 6.41 -8.61 -0.01
N SER A 113 5.48 -8.91 0.89
CA SER A 113 4.30 -8.07 1.11
C SER A 113 3.94 -7.97 2.59
N ALA A 114 3.23 -6.91 2.95
CA ALA A 114 2.65 -6.73 4.27
C ALA A 114 1.24 -6.16 4.18
N ASP A 115 0.27 -6.87 4.76
CA ASP A 115 -1.08 -6.35 4.98
C ASP A 115 -1.11 -5.53 6.28
N TYR A 116 -1.20 -4.20 6.17
CA TYR A 116 -1.24 -3.35 7.36
C TYR A 116 -2.60 -3.41 8.07
N PHE A 117 -3.67 -3.78 7.37
CA PHE A 117 -5.00 -3.88 7.98
C PHE A 117 -5.10 -5.07 8.93
N ILE A 118 -4.56 -6.24 8.53
CA ILE A 118 -4.46 -7.41 9.42
C ILE A 118 -3.64 -7.07 10.66
N ARG A 119 -2.53 -6.34 10.51
CA ARG A 119 -1.68 -5.92 11.65
C ARG A 119 -2.39 -4.97 12.59
N GLU A 120 -3.20 -4.05 12.07
CA GLU A 120 -3.99 -3.11 12.87
C GLU A 120 -5.07 -3.86 13.65
N GLU A 121 -5.85 -4.73 13.00
CA GLU A 121 -6.87 -5.54 13.66
C GLU A 121 -6.28 -6.43 14.76
N MET A 122 -5.12 -7.05 14.52
CA MET A 122 -4.41 -7.84 15.53
C MET A 122 -3.97 -7.01 16.75
N GLN A 123 -3.60 -5.74 16.57
CA GLN A 123 -3.27 -4.85 17.70
C GLN A 123 -4.51 -4.49 18.52
N VAL A 124 -5.64 -4.19 17.86
CA VAL A 124 -6.92 -3.93 18.53
C VAL A 124 -7.38 -5.15 19.33
N LEU A 125 -7.26 -6.35 18.76
CA LEU A 125 -7.59 -7.61 19.44
C LEU A 125 -6.75 -7.87 20.69
N ASN A 126 -5.51 -7.38 20.74
CA ASN A 126 -4.67 -7.49 21.94
C ASN A 126 -4.97 -6.39 22.98
N ALA A 127 -5.45 -5.22 22.53
CA ALA A 127 -5.80 -4.11 23.41
C ALA A 127 -7.05 -4.39 24.25
N VAL A 128 -8.07 -5.04 23.68
CA VAL A 128 -9.32 -5.41 24.40
C VAL A 128 -9.07 -6.28 25.63
N PRO A 129 -8.43 -7.47 25.54
CA PRO A 129 -8.17 -8.31 26.70
C PRO A 129 -7.19 -7.65 27.69
N THR A 130 -6.28 -6.80 27.22
CA THR A 130 -5.38 -6.03 28.08
C THR A 130 -6.14 -4.99 28.90
N ALA A 131 -7.11 -4.29 28.29
CA ALA A 131 -7.97 -3.34 28.97
C ALA A 131 -8.90 -4.03 29.98
N GLU A 132 -9.49 -5.16 29.61
CA GLU A 132 -10.30 -6.00 30.51
C GLU A 132 -9.48 -6.48 31.71
N GLY A 133 -8.26 -6.99 31.49
CA GLY A 133 -7.35 -7.41 32.56
C GLY A 133 -6.92 -6.26 33.47
N ALA A 134 -6.70 -5.06 32.92
CA ALA A 134 -6.37 -3.88 33.72
C ALA A 134 -7.52 -3.41 34.61
N ILE A 135 -8.77 -3.48 34.12
CA ILE A 135 -9.97 -3.18 34.93
C ILE A 135 -10.11 -4.19 36.06
N GLN A 136 -9.92 -5.48 35.78
CA GLN A 136 -10.02 -6.52 36.80
C GLN A 136 -9.01 -6.31 37.93
N ILE A 137 -7.75 -5.98 37.61
CA ILE A 137 -6.72 -5.67 38.62
C ILE A 137 -7.04 -4.40 39.42
N ALA A 138 -7.69 -3.41 38.81
CA ALA A 138 -8.08 -2.17 39.50
C ALA A 138 -9.31 -2.34 40.41
N MET A 139 -10.08 -3.41 40.24
CA MET A 139 -11.26 -3.74 41.05
C MET A 139 -10.94 -4.71 42.20
N GLU A 140 -9.74 -5.28 42.24
CA GLU A 140 -9.19 -6.06 43.36
C GLU A 140 -8.45 -5.17 44.37
#